data_AF-R7YVU9-F1
#
_entry.id   AF-R7YVU9-F1
#
_cell.length_a   1.000
_cell.length_b   1.000
_cell.length_c   1.000
_cell.angle_alpha   90.00
_cell.angle_beta   90.00
_cell.angle_gamma   90.00
#
_symmetry.space_group_name_H-M   'P 1'
#
loop_
_entity.id
_entity.type
_entity.pdbx_description
1 polymer ?
#
loop_
_entity_poly.entity_id
_entity_poly.type
_entity_poly.pdbx_seq_one_letter_code
_entity_poly.pdbx_strand_id
1 'polypeptide(L)'
;MSFTAVNLPLPILLHSLSLTGLGLTLLLRPHRSPFSFLTRREIFASNISLPSSSSPAKPADSATTASASVAHPFPRRVIDTTAHAGTAVTAVGLCYLATSYMPIEENQFLHATVPIRVVTVGLLLSTLVLRGSEMSQEGWWEHLGLAVWDGIGAVGLGLYLGSWDGRIPAR
;
A
#
# COMPACT_ATOMS: atom_id res chain seq x y z
N MET A 1 -2.28 -27.55 -27.74
CA MET A 1 -1.63 -26.27 -27.40
C MET A 1 -2.43 -25.63 -26.28
N SER A 2 -1.99 -25.79 -25.04
CA SER A 2 -2.60 -25.05 -23.92
C SER A 2 -2.00 -23.66 -23.92
N PHE A 3 -2.75 -22.68 -24.39
CA PHE A 3 -2.43 -21.27 -24.20
C PHE A 3 -2.66 -20.95 -22.72
N THR A 4 -1.69 -21.25 -21.86
CA THR A 4 -1.67 -20.64 -20.53
C THR A 4 -1.33 -19.18 -20.77
N ALA A 5 -2.34 -18.31 -20.89
CA ALA A 5 -2.15 -16.88 -21.14
C ALA A 5 -1.37 -16.18 -20.01
N VAL A 6 -1.23 -16.86 -18.86
CA VAL A 6 -0.57 -16.37 -17.65
C VAL A 6 0.47 -17.40 -17.21
N ASN A 7 1.74 -17.08 -17.45
CA ASN A 7 2.93 -17.83 -17.03
C ASN A 7 3.47 -17.37 -15.67
N LEU A 8 2.71 -16.57 -14.91
CA LEU A 8 3.08 -16.24 -13.53
C LEU A 8 2.71 -17.37 -12.57
N PRO A 9 3.59 -17.69 -11.60
CA PRO A 9 3.23 -18.59 -10.53
C PRO A 9 2.09 -18.00 -9.70
N LEU A 10 1.17 -18.84 -9.25
CA LEU A 10 -0.04 -18.42 -8.57
C LEU A 10 0.21 -17.46 -7.38
N PRO A 11 1.20 -17.68 -6.50
CA PRO A 11 1.51 -16.72 -5.43
C PRO A 11 1.87 -15.33 -5.93
N ILE A 12 2.64 -15.23 -7.02
CA ILE A 12 3.09 -13.96 -7.60
C ILE A 12 1.95 -13.27 -8.35
N LEU A 13 1.09 -14.05 -9.00
CA LEU A 13 -0.12 -13.53 -9.63
C LEU A 13 -1.03 -12.87 -8.59
N LEU A 14 -1.32 -13.55 -7.47
CA LEU A 14 -2.11 -12.98 -6.37
C LEU A 14 -1.44 -11.73 -5.78
N HIS A 15 -0.11 -11.76 -5.62
CA HIS A 15 0.65 -10.60 -5.17
C HIS A 15 0.55 -9.41 -6.14
N SER A 16 0.62 -9.65 -7.45
CA SER A 16 0.49 -8.59 -8.46
C SER A 16 -0.91 -7.96 -8.50
N LEU A 17 -1.96 -8.78 -8.36
CA LEU A 17 -3.34 -8.33 -8.32
C LEU A 17 -3.61 -7.48 -7.06
N SER A 18 -3.13 -7.95 -5.91
CA SER A 18 -3.25 -7.22 -4.65
C SER A 18 -2.47 -5.90 -4.65
N LEU A 19 -1.24 -5.85 -5.20
CA LEU A 19 -0.49 -4.60 -5.38
C LEU A 19 -1.24 -3.63 -6.29
N THR A 20 -1.77 -4.13 -7.41
CA THR A 20 -2.58 -3.30 -8.31
C THR A 20 -3.80 -2.72 -7.59
N GLY A 21 -4.52 -3.54 -6.82
CA GLY A 21 -5.67 -3.11 -6.03
C GLY A 21 -5.31 -2.12 -4.91
N LEU A 22 -4.22 -2.36 -4.19
CA LEU A 22 -3.74 -1.50 -3.12
C LEU A 22 -3.25 -0.15 -3.66
N GLY A 23 -2.46 -0.17 -4.75
CA GLY A 23 -2.03 1.03 -5.45
C GLY A 23 -3.20 1.85 -5.98
N LEU A 24 -4.19 1.19 -6.59
CA LEU A 24 -5.39 1.87 -7.09
C LEU A 24 -6.22 2.46 -5.94
N THR A 25 -6.27 1.78 -4.79
CA THR A 25 -6.93 2.29 -3.59
C THR A 25 -6.24 3.56 -3.09
N LEU A 26 -4.91 3.57 -2.99
CA LEU A 26 -4.13 4.76 -2.61
C LEU A 26 -4.27 5.90 -3.62
N LEU A 27 -4.30 5.56 -4.91
CA LEU A 27 -4.43 6.52 -6.01
C LEU A 27 -5.82 7.18 -6.04
N LEU A 28 -6.89 6.40 -5.88
CA LEU A 28 -8.27 6.89 -5.95
C LEU A 28 -8.78 7.43 -4.61
N ARG A 29 -8.18 7.02 -3.50
CA ARG A 29 -8.58 7.40 -2.14
C ARG A 29 -7.35 7.79 -1.29
N PRO A 30 -6.61 8.84 -1.68
CA PRO A 30 -5.35 9.24 -1.04
C PRO A 30 -5.52 9.72 0.41
N HIS A 31 -6.75 9.97 0.86
CA HIS A 31 -7.08 10.38 2.22
C HIS A 31 -7.31 9.24 3.21
N ARG A 32 -7.28 7.97 2.77
CA ARG A 32 -7.55 6.83 3.63
C ARG A 32 -6.35 5.89 3.64
N SER A 33 -5.86 5.61 4.84
CA SER A 33 -4.90 4.51 5.00
C SER A 33 -5.60 3.18 4.67
N PRO A 34 -5.01 2.35 3.79
CA PRO A 34 -5.56 1.03 3.48
C PRO A 34 -5.52 0.12 4.72
N PHE A 35 -4.71 0.47 5.71
CA PHE A 35 -4.56 -0.22 6.99
C PHE A 35 -5.35 0.43 8.14
N SER A 36 -6.28 1.35 7.85
CA SER A 36 -7.13 1.99 8.86
C SER A 36 -7.94 1.00 9.72
N PHE A 37 -8.18 -0.22 9.23
CA PHE A 37 -8.81 -1.28 10.01
C PHE A 37 -7.93 -1.78 11.17
N LEU A 38 -6.60 -1.68 11.07
CA LEU A 38 -5.66 -2.03 12.13
C LEU A 38 -5.62 -0.96 13.23
N THR A 39 -5.77 0.32 12.86
CA THR A 39 -5.78 1.44 13.83
C THR A 39 -7.14 1.65 14.50
N ARG A 40 -8.24 1.23 13.87
CA ARG A 40 -9.62 1.50 14.34
C ARG A 40 -10.08 0.65 15.54
N ARG A 41 -9.31 -0.35 16.00
CA ARG A 41 -9.72 -1.23 17.12
C ARG A 41 -9.73 -0.58 18.50
N GLU A 42 -9.09 0.58 18.68
CA GLU A 42 -9.03 1.29 19.97
C GLU A 42 -10.36 1.95 20.38
N ILE A 43 -11.26 2.26 19.42
CA ILE A 43 -12.52 3.00 19.71
C ILE A 43 -13.59 2.13 20.39
N PHE A 44 -13.46 0.80 20.33
CA PHE A 44 -14.43 -0.09 20.99
C PHE A 44 -14.14 -0.30 22.48
N ALA A 45 -12.92 -0.01 22.95
CA ALA A 45 -12.53 -0.15 24.35
C ALA A 45 -12.99 1.04 25.22
N SER A 46 -13.18 2.24 24.64
CA SER A 46 -13.54 3.45 25.38
C SER A 46 -15.05 3.69 25.53
N ASN A 47 -15.90 2.91 24.85
CA ASN A 47 -17.37 3.07 24.87
C ASN A 47 -18.08 2.30 26.00
N ILE A 48 -17.34 1.58 26.85
CA ILE A 48 -17.86 1.00 28.11
C ILE A 48 -17.60 1.98 29.25
N SER A 49 -18.08 3.20 29.11
CA SER A 49 -18.16 4.17 30.22
C SER A 49 -19.34 5.11 29.95
N LEU A 50 -20.55 4.72 30.36
CA LEU A 50 -21.69 5.63 30.53
C LEU A 50 -21.57 6.30 31.91
N PRO A 51 -21.86 7.60 32.04
CA PRO A 51 -23.22 7.96 32.47
C PRO A 51 -23.83 9.24 31.84
N SER A 52 -25.13 9.37 32.11
CA SER A 52 -26.17 10.34 31.73
C SER A 52 -25.90 11.84 31.93
N SER A 53 -26.47 12.71 31.08
CA SER A 53 -27.61 13.62 31.40
C SER A 53 -27.94 14.68 30.32
N SER A 54 -29.23 14.73 29.95
CA SER A 54 -30.14 15.84 29.53
C SER A 54 -29.72 17.11 28.71
N SER A 55 -30.23 17.18 27.46
CA SER A 55 -30.96 18.24 26.65
C SER A 55 -31.15 19.72 27.13
N PRO A 56 -31.62 20.71 26.29
CA PRO A 56 -31.90 20.79 24.83
C PRO A 56 -31.47 22.13 24.09
N ALA A 57 -31.85 22.27 22.79
CA ALA A 57 -31.55 23.29 21.73
C ALA A 57 -32.08 24.76 21.95
N LYS A 58 -31.71 25.84 21.21
CA LYS A 58 -31.96 26.22 19.76
C LYS A 58 -31.57 27.74 19.51
N PRO A 59 -31.80 28.42 18.33
CA PRO A 59 -31.11 28.53 17.01
C PRO A 59 -30.49 29.92 16.59
N ALA A 60 -29.73 29.90 15.47
CA ALA A 60 -29.56 30.81 14.29
C ALA A 60 -29.72 32.37 14.42
N ASP A 61 -28.95 33.28 13.81
CA ASP A 61 -28.51 33.45 12.40
C ASP A 61 -27.34 34.47 12.30
N SER A 62 -26.45 34.34 11.30
CA SER A 62 -26.02 35.46 10.42
C SER A 62 -25.00 34.98 9.38
N ALA A 63 -25.34 35.23 8.12
CA ALA A 63 -24.55 34.91 6.94
C ALA A 63 -23.37 35.88 6.78
N THR A 64 -22.22 35.37 6.34
CA THR A 64 -21.28 36.12 5.50
C THR A 64 -20.52 35.15 4.60
N THR A 65 -20.68 35.36 3.30
CA THR A 65 -19.96 34.75 2.19
C THR A 65 -18.45 34.96 2.32
N ALA A 66 -17.72 33.87 2.52
CA ALA A 66 -16.34 33.74 2.08
C ALA A 66 -16.23 32.36 1.42
N SER A 67 -15.74 32.34 0.19
CA SER A 67 -15.46 31.15 -0.59
C SER A 67 -14.80 30.10 0.28
N ALA A 68 -15.56 29.07 0.66
CA ALA A 68 -15.04 27.93 1.38
C ALA A 68 -14.07 27.21 0.44
N SER A 69 -12.81 27.63 0.46
CA SER A 69 -11.70 26.70 0.34
C SER A 69 -12.04 25.58 1.30
N VAL A 70 -12.59 24.49 0.75
CA VAL A 70 -12.91 23.29 1.51
C VAL A 70 -11.60 22.90 2.15
N ALA A 71 -11.46 23.19 3.44
CA ALA A 71 -10.28 22.88 4.21
C ALA A 71 -10.16 21.36 4.19
N HIS A 72 -9.38 20.83 3.24
CA HIS A 72 -9.04 19.43 3.27
C HIS A 72 -8.31 19.21 4.60
N PRO A 73 -8.73 18.22 5.41
CA PRO A 73 -8.14 17.96 6.72
C PRO A 73 -6.65 17.57 6.66
N PHE A 74 -6.07 17.46 5.46
CA PHE A 74 -4.67 17.14 5.21
C PHE A 74 -4.01 18.21 4.33
N PRO A 75 -2.74 18.54 4.59
CA PRO A 75 -1.96 19.41 3.69
C PRO A 75 -1.93 18.80 2.28
N ARG A 76 -2.14 19.63 1.25
CA ARG A 76 -2.18 19.18 -0.17
C ARG A 76 -0.99 18.30 -0.58
N ARG A 77 0.19 18.63 -0.08
CA ARG A 77 1.43 17.87 -0.27
C ARG A 77 1.31 16.39 0.14
N VAL A 78 0.61 16.09 1.23
CA VAL A 78 0.43 14.72 1.72
C VAL A 78 -0.42 13.92 0.74
N ILE A 79 -1.52 14.52 0.26
CA ILE A 79 -2.43 13.92 -0.73
C ILE A 79 -1.65 13.57 -2.01
N ASP A 80 -0.87 14.53 -2.52
CA ASP A 80 -0.09 14.35 -3.74
C ASP A 80 0.97 13.25 -3.57
N THR A 81 1.60 13.17 -2.39
CA THR A 81 2.59 12.12 -2.07
C THR A 81 1.94 10.73 -2.02
N THR A 82 0.77 10.60 -1.38
CA THR A 82 0.02 9.34 -1.35
C THR A 82 -0.44 8.94 -2.75
N ALA A 83 -0.87 9.89 -3.57
CA ALA A 83 -1.24 9.63 -4.96
C ALA A 83 -0.03 9.15 -5.78
N HIS A 84 1.15 9.75 -5.61
CA HIS A 84 2.39 9.26 -6.24
C HIS A 84 2.75 7.85 -5.81
N ALA A 85 2.63 7.53 -4.51
CA ALA A 85 2.85 6.18 -4.01
C ALA A 85 1.83 5.20 -4.64
N GLY A 86 0.56 5.57 -4.70
CA GLY A 86 -0.49 4.78 -5.36
C GLY A 86 -0.19 4.53 -6.83
N THR A 87 0.24 5.56 -7.58
CA THR A 87 0.68 5.42 -8.98
C THR A 87 1.85 4.44 -9.11
N ALA A 88 2.88 4.57 -8.27
CA ALA A 88 4.05 3.70 -8.30
C ALA A 88 3.69 2.23 -8.02
N VAL A 89 2.91 1.98 -6.96
CA VAL A 89 2.48 0.62 -6.58
C VAL A 89 1.61 -0.01 -7.68
N THR A 90 0.69 0.78 -8.26
CA THR A 90 -0.17 0.32 -9.36
C THR A 90 0.66 -0.02 -10.59
N ALA A 91 1.61 0.85 -10.96
CA ALA A 91 2.47 0.64 -12.11
C ALA A 91 3.29 -0.65 -11.96
N VAL A 92 3.86 -0.90 -10.78
CA VAL A 92 4.57 -2.15 -10.49
C VAL A 92 3.65 -3.36 -10.66
N GLY A 93 2.45 -3.33 -10.07
CA GLY A 93 1.47 -4.42 -10.20
C GLY A 93 1.08 -4.69 -11.66
N LEU A 94 0.86 -3.63 -12.45
CA LEU A 94 0.58 -3.74 -13.88
C LEU A 94 1.77 -4.28 -14.67
N CYS A 95 3.01 -3.95 -14.31
CA CYS A 95 4.18 -4.53 -14.99
C CYS A 95 4.27 -6.05 -14.81
N TYR A 96 3.90 -6.60 -13.64
CA TYR A 96 3.79 -8.06 -13.48
C TYR A 96 2.73 -8.64 -14.40
N LEU A 97 1.53 -8.06 -14.41
CA LEU A 97 0.44 -8.55 -15.25
C LEU A 97 0.77 -8.44 -16.74
N ALA A 98 1.37 -7.32 -17.15
CA ALA A 98 1.76 -7.06 -18.53
C ALA A 98 2.88 -8.00 -19.01
N THR A 99 3.76 -8.47 -18.13
CA THR A 99 4.81 -9.44 -18.46
C THR A 99 4.39 -10.89 -18.19
N SER A 100 3.17 -11.12 -17.72
CA SER A 100 2.70 -12.45 -17.33
C SER A 100 2.60 -13.43 -18.49
N TYR A 101 2.56 -12.96 -19.73
CA TYR A 101 2.58 -13.83 -20.90
C TYR A 101 3.96 -14.44 -21.17
N MET A 102 5.05 -13.83 -20.68
CA MET A 102 6.41 -14.34 -20.90
C MET A 102 6.70 -15.55 -19.99
N PRO A 103 7.35 -16.61 -20.51
CA PRO A 103 7.88 -17.69 -19.69
C PRO A 103 8.80 -17.18 -18.58
N ILE A 104 8.78 -17.84 -17.43
CA ILE A 104 9.52 -17.43 -16.22
C ILE A 104 11.03 -17.37 -16.47
N GLU A 105 11.53 -18.26 -17.32
CA GLU A 105 12.93 -18.39 -17.68
C GLU A 105 13.42 -17.23 -18.56
N GLU A 106 12.50 -16.44 -19.15
CA GLU A 106 12.82 -15.33 -20.05
C GLU A 106 12.37 -13.97 -19.48
N ASN A 107 11.60 -13.97 -18.40
CA ASN A 107 11.01 -12.75 -17.84
C ASN A 107 12.01 -12.00 -16.95
N GLN A 108 12.89 -11.20 -17.57
CA GLN A 108 13.91 -10.43 -16.84
C GLN A 108 13.32 -9.46 -15.81
N PHE A 109 12.12 -8.92 -16.08
CA PHE A 109 11.43 -8.06 -15.11
C PHE A 109 11.12 -8.84 -13.83
N LEU A 110 10.59 -10.06 -13.96
CA LEU A 110 10.30 -10.93 -12.84
C LEU A 110 11.57 -11.18 -11.99
N HIS A 111 12.68 -11.58 -12.60
CA HIS A 111 13.94 -11.79 -11.89
C HIS A 111 14.42 -10.51 -11.20
N ALA A 112 14.53 -9.40 -11.93
CA ALA A 112 15.04 -8.12 -11.41
C ALA A 112 14.23 -7.60 -10.22
N THR A 113 12.93 -7.93 -10.13
CA THR A 113 12.10 -7.46 -9.02
C THR A 113 12.44 -8.06 -7.67
N VAL A 114 13.09 -9.23 -7.60
CA VAL A 114 13.50 -9.84 -6.31
C VAL A 114 14.41 -8.91 -5.51
N PRO A 115 15.61 -8.53 -6.01
CA PRO A 115 16.51 -7.65 -5.26
C PRO A 115 15.90 -6.26 -5.05
N ILE A 116 15.13 -5.74 -6.01
CA ILE A 116 14.44 -4.44 -5.86
C ILE A 116 13.50 -4.48 -4.66
N ARG A 117 12.69 -5.53 -4.51
CA ARG A 117 11.77 -5.66 -3.38
C ARG A 117 12.50 -5.82 -2.06
N VAL A 118 13.59 -6.60 -2.01
CA VAL A 118 14.42 -6.72 -0.81
C VAL A 118 14.95 -5.35 -0.37
N VAL A 119 15.45 -4.54 -1.32
CA VAL A 119 15.90 -3.18 -1.04
C VAL A 119 14.74 -2.31 -0.55
N THR A 120 13.58 -2.35 -1.21
CA THR A 120 12.39 -1.59 -0.79
C THR A 120 11.97 -1.94 0.64
N VAL A 121 11.96 -3.23 0.99
CA VAL A 121 11.67 -3.69 2.36
C VAL A 121 12.71 -3.15 3.34
N GLY A 122 14.00 -3.23 2.99
CA GLY A 122 15.08 -2.67 3.81
C GLY A 122 14.90 -1.17 4.04
N LEU A 123 14.52 -0.41 3.01
CA LEU A 123 14.25 1.03 3.12
C LEU A 123 13.05 1.30 4.02
N LEU A 124 11.92 0.60 3.82
CA LEU A 124 10.73 0.77 4.66
C LEU A 124 10.98 0.39 6.13
N LEU A 125 11.72 -0.67 6.39
CA LEU A 125 12.09 -1.05 7.76
C LEU A 125 13.09 -0.05 8.37
N SER A 126 14.03 0.45 7.57
CA SER A 126 14.99 1.46 8.04
C SER A 126 14.28 2.76 8.44
N THR A 127 13.26 3.19 7.70
CA THR A 127 12.49 4.38 8.07
C THR A 127 11.66 4.15 9.34
N LEU A 128 11.12 2.95 9.53
CA LEU A 128 10.46 2.57 10.79
C LEU A 128 11.41 2.62 11.98
N VAL A 129 12.63 2.09 11.83
CA VAL A 129 13.63 2.08 12.91
C VAL A 129 14.13 3.49 13.22
N LEU A 130 14.42 4.29 12.19
CA LEU A 130 15.03 5.61 12.35
C LEU A 130 14.03 6.71 12.70
N ARG A 131 12.79 6.59 12.24
CA ARG A 131 11.78 7.67 12.32
C ARG A 131 10.45 7.22 12.91
N GLY A 132 10.32 5.97 13.33
CA GLY A 132 9.05 5.41 13.82
C GLY A 132 8.40 6.20 14.96
N SER A 133 9.20 6.86 15.81
CA SER A 133 8.70 7.71 16.90
C SER A 133 8.10 9.04 16.42
N GLU A 134 8.46 9.52 15.22
CA GLU A 134 7.93 10.74 14.61
C GLU A 134 6.70 10.46 13.73
N MET A 135 6.41 9.18 13.43
CA MET A 135 5.37 8.79 12.50
C MET A 135 4.00 8.78 13.19
N SER A 136 2.97 9.17 12.43
CA SER A 136 1.60 8.91 12.88
C SER A 136 1.37 7.40 13.01
N GLN A 137 0.44 7.01 13.88
CA GLN A 137 0.09 5.59 14.05
C GLN A 137 -0.32 4.95 12.72
N GLU A 138 -1.08 5.68 11.89
CA GLU A 138 -1.46 5.23 10.54
C GLU A 138 -0.24 5.08 9.62
N GLY A 139 0.66 6.06 9.59
CA GLY A 139 1.85 6.02 8.75
C GLY A 139 2.84 4.92 9.15
N TRP A 140 2.91 4.61 10.44
CA TRP A 140 3.70 3.48 10.96
C TRP A 140 3.13 2.15 10.45
N TRP A 141 1.81 1.94 10.57
CA TRP A 141 1.16 0.72 10.06
C TRP A 141 1.21 0.61 8.55
N GLU A 142 1.16 1.73 7.82
CA GLU A 142 1.36 1.74 6.37
C GLU A 142 2.75 1.26 6.00
N HIS A 143 3.80 1.79 6.63
CA HIS A 143 5.16 1.38 6.36
C HIS A 143 5.40 -0.08 6.73
N LEU A 144 4.91 -0.52 7.90
CA LEU A 144 5.06 -1.91 8.32
C LEU A 144 4.26 -2.85 7.41
N GLY A 145 3.02 -2.50 7.11
CA GLY A 145 2.14 -3.27 6.24
C GLY A 145 2.73 -3.43 4.84
N LEU A 146 3.23 -2.34 4.26
CA LEU A 146 3.93 -2.36 2.97
C LEU A 146 5.22 -3.18 3.04
N ALA A 147 6.04 -3.03 4.09
CA ALA A 147 7.28 -3.79 4.24
C ALA A 147 7.02 -5.30 4.36
N VAL A 148 6.01 -5.69 5.14
CA VAL A 148 5.61 -7.10 5.27
C VAL A 148 5.05 -7.62 3.95
N TRP A 149 4.16 -6.86 3.30
CA TRP A 149 3.55 -7.25 2.03
C TRP A 149 4.61 -7.47 0.94
N ASP A 150 5.49 -6.48 0.74
CA ASP A 150 6.57 -6.59 -0.24
C ASP A 150 7.62 -7.63 0.14
N GLY A 151 7.86 -7.84 1.44
CA GLY A 151 8.75 -8.89 1.96
C GLY A 151 8.24 -10.28 1.64
N ILE A 152 6.95 -10.55 1.82
CA ILE A 152 6.33 -11.82 1.40
C ILE A 152 6.47 -12.01 -0.11
N GLY A 153 6.23 -10.96 -0.89
CA GLY A 153 6.41 -10.99 -2.35
C GLY A 153 7.86 -11.29 -2.76
N ALA A 154 8.84 -10.65 -2.11
CA ALA A 154 10.26 -10.85 -2.36
C ALA A 154 10.70 -12.27 -2.02
N VAL A 155 10.32 -12.76 -0.84
CA VAL A 155 10.68 -14.09 -0.36
C VAL A 155 10.00 -15.18 -1.18
N GLY A 156 8.69 -15.05 -1.43
CA GLY A 156 7.95 -15.99 -2.25
C GLY A 156 8.52 -16.10 -3.66
N LEU A 157 8.89 -14.97 -4.26
CA LEU A 157 9.49 -14.95 -5.59
C LEU A 157 10.92 -15.50 -5.61
N GLY A 158 11.77 -15.09 -4.67
CA GLY A 158 13.16 -15.58 -4.58
C GLY A 158 13.24 -17.09 -4.32
N LEU A 159 12.37 -17.61 -3.45
CA LEU A 159 12.24 -19.06 -3.24
C LEU A 159 11.73 -19.79 -4.47
N TYR A 160 10.78 -19.20 -5.20
CA TYR A 160 10.23 -19.81 -6.40
C TYR A 160 11.26 -19.85 -7.55
N LEU A 161 12.02 -18.77 -7.75
CA LEU A 161 13.05 -18.70 -8.79
C LEU A 161 14.32 -19.47 -8.42
N GLY A 162 14.56 -19.72 -7.12
CA GLY A 162 15.81 -20.29 -6.63
C GLY A 162 17.01 -19.33 -6.73
N SER A 163 16.76 -18.07 -7.09
CA SER A 163 17.77 -17.02 -7.25
C SER A 163 17.31 -15.69 -6.64
N TRP A 164 18.27 -14.89 -6.20
CA TRP A 164 18.05 -13.59 -5.54
C TRP A 164 18.84 -12.45 -6.19
N ASP A 165 19.69 -12.78 -7.17
CA ASP A 165 20.58 -11.86 -7.87
C ASP A 165 19.87 -11.04 -8.95
N GLY A 166 18.63 -11.40 -9.27
CA GLY A 166 17.80 -10.75 -10.27
C GLY A 166 18.23 -11.04 -11.71
N ARG A 167 18.97 -12.12 -11.93
CA ARG A 167 19.43 -12.54 -13.26
C ARG A 167 18.65 -13.76 -13.71
N ILE A 168 18.32 -13.78 -15.00
CA ILE A 168 17.89 -15.01 -15.66
C ILE A 168 19.03 -16.03 -15.60
N PRO A 169 18.76 -17.33 -15.31
CA PRO A 169 19.74 -18.39 -15.40
C PRO A 169 20.37 -18.42 -16.80
N ALA A 170 21.71 -18.41 -16.87
CA ALA A 170 22.40 -18.56 -18.15
C ALA A 170 22.03 -19.92 -18.77
N ARG A 171 21.55 -19.91 -20.02
CA ARG A 171 21.30 -21.11 -20.82
C ARG A 171 22.60 -21.73 -21.31
#